data_AF-A0A5J4XC22-F1
#
_entry.id   AF-A0A5J4XC22-F1
#
_cell.length_a   1.000
_cell.length_b   1.000
_cell.length_c   1.000
_cell.angle_alpha   90.00
_cell.angle_beta   90.00
_cell.angle_gamma   90.00
#
_symmetry.space_group_name_H-M   'P 1'
#
loop_
_entity.id
_entity.type
_entity.pdbx_description
1 polymer ?
#
loop_
_entity_poly.entity_id
_entity_poly.type
_entity_poly.pdbx_seq_one_letter_code
_entity_poly.pdbx_strand_id
1 'polypeptide(L)'
;EMEVKVLRWLHEEEATGVQYLEAAIAEYLGSCCRHGIAVPPGLHLLALDVALLTAHPHQVVTTLHEQKGGWDSARLASHLERLARKGALAEGWHLALDMYTRLGMHDRHCQMLLSKGKVVQALQCAQRHQLTSIDPEAFLSKAAETGDLLIFTAVYRVCYQLVEPRIEQYNTLLRRHDALLNQSIQAVA
;
A
#
# COMPACT_ATOMS: atom_id res chain seq x y z
N GLU A 1 18.98 -13.48 40.97
CA GLU A 1 19.72 -14.66 40.45
C GLU A 1 18.85 -15.73 39.77
N MET A 2 17.52 -15.66 39.83
CA MET A 2 16.64 -16.63 39.16
C MET A 2 16.41 -16.34 37.66
N GLU A 3 16.47 -15.08 37.24
CA GLU A 3 16.21 -14.67 35.85
C GLU A 3 17.32 -15.10 34.87
N VAL A 4 18.57 -15.18 35.33
CA VAL A 4 19.71 -15.57 34.49
C VAL A 4 19.73 -17.08 34.22
N LYS A 5 19.05 -17.90 35.04
CA LYS A 5 18.97 -19.35 34.84
C LYS A 5 17.96 -19.77 33.77
N VAL A 6 16.88 -19.00 33.58
CA VAL A 6 15.85 -19.32 32.56
C VAL A 6 16.38 -19.09 31.15
N LEU A 7 17.21 -18.05 30.94
CA LEU A 7 17.82 -17.75 29.64
C LEU A 7 19.03 -18.65 29.30
N ARG A 8 19.58 -19.37 30.28
CA ARG A 8 20.77 -20.22 30.10
C ARG A 8 20.45 -21.59 29.49
N TRP A 9 19.21 -22.04 29.57
CA TRP A 9 18.72 -23.26 28.89
C TRP A 9 18.48 -23.08 27.38
N LEU A 10 18.55 -21.84 26.88
CA LEU A 10 18.36 -21.53 25.47
C LEU A 10 19.64 -21.61 24.63
N HIS A 11 20.78 -21.85 25.26
CA HIS A 11 22.08 -21.55 24.66
C HIS A 11 22.86 -22.74 24.09
N GLU A 12 22.39 -23.99 24.21
CA GLU A 12 23.34 -25.10 23.99
C GLU A 12 23.18 -26.00 22.77
N GLU A 13 22.05 -26.24 22.07
CA GLU A 13 22.18 -27.27 21.01
C GLU A 13 21.22 -27.39 19.81
N GLU A 14 20.29 -26.48 19.52
CA GLU A 14 19.50 -26.61 18.28
C GLU A 14 19.45 -25.29 17.53
N ALA A 15 19.77 -25.35 16.23
CA ALA A 15 19.65 -24.26 15.29
C ALA A 15 18.33 -23.52 15.54
N THR A 16 18.38 -22.35 16.19
CA THR A 16 17.19 -21.59 16.55
C THR A 16 16.49 -21.18 15.26
N GLY A 17 15.52 -21.99 14.87
CA GLY A 17 14.78 -21.81 13.64
C GLY A 17 13.96 -20.53 13.69
N VAL A 18 13.49 -20.11 12.52
CA VAL A 18 12.63 -18.93 12.35
C VAL A 18 11.38 -19.00 13.27
N GLN A 19 10.93 -20.21 13.62
CA GLN A 19 9.84 -20.48 14.56
C GLN A 19 10.12 -20.00 15.99
N TYR A 20 11.36 -20.09 16.48
CA TYR A 20 11.71 -19.59 17.80
C TYR A 20 11.67 -18.07 17.85
N LEU A 21 12.17 -17.42 16.80
CA LEU A 21 12.10 -15.96 16.66
C LEU A 21 10.66 -15.48 16.58
N GLU A 22 9.80 -16.19 15.83
CA GLU A 22 8.36 -15.90 15.76
C GLU A 22 7.71 -15.95 17.14
N ALA A 23 7.95 -17.02 17.91
CA ALA A 23 7.41 -17.17 19.26
C ALA A 23 7.92 -16.08 20.22
N ALA A 24 9.21 -15.74 20.16
CA ALA A 24 9.80 -14.70 20.99
C ALA A 24 9.21 -13.31 20.67
N ILE A 25 9.02 -12.99 19.38
CA ILE A 25 8.37 -11.74 18.95
C ILE A 25 6.90 -11.73 19.39
N ALA A 26 6.16 -12.83 19.19
CA ALA A 26 4.76 -12.92 19.56
C ALA A 26 4.55 -12.73 21.08
N GLU A 27 5.37 -13.37 21.93
CA GLU A 27 5.27 -13.21 23.38
C GLU A 27 5.66 -11.79 23.82
N TYR A 28 6.68 -11.19 23.19
CA TYR A 28 7.06 -9.81 23.48
C TYR A 28 5.94 -8.82 23.11
N LEU A 29 5.37 -8.95 21.91
CA LEU A 29 4.23 -8.14 21.48
C LEU A 29 3.03 -8.33 22.41
N GLY A 30 2.73 -9.58 22.79
CA GLY A 30 1.68 -9.91 23.75
C GLY A 30 1.91 -9.24 25.10
N SER A 31 3.14 -9.28 25.62
CA SER A 31 3.54 -8.61 26.86
C SER A 31 3.37 -7.09 26.78
N CYS A 32 3.84 -6.47 25.70
CA CYS A 32 3.65 -5.03 25.47
C CYS A 32 2.17 -4.65 25.46
N CYS A 33 1.32 -5.41 24.75
CA CYS A 33 -0.12 -5.20 24.73
C CYS A 33 -0.75 -5.32 26.12
N ARG A 34 -0.39 -6.36 26.90
CA ARG A 34 -0.91 -6.57 28.27
C ARG A 34 -0.53 -5.44 29.22
N HIS A 35 0.67 -4.88 29.05
CA HIS A 35 1.20 -3.83 29.92
C HIS A 35 0.99 -2.40 29.38
N GLY A 36 0.31 -2.24 28.23
CA GLY A 36 0.07 -0.93 27.60
C GLY A 36 1.35 -0.22 27.15
N ILE A 37 2.42 -0.98 26.88
CA ILE A 37 3.70 -0.45 26.44
C ILE A 37 3.64 -0.23 24.93
N ALA A 38 4.02 0.96 24.47
CA ALA A 38 4.12 1.26 23.06
C ALA A 38 5.17 0.35 22.39
N VAL A 39 4.73 -0.44 21.43
CA VAL A 39 5.60 -1.33 20.66
C VAL A 39 6.44 -0.51 19.68
N PRO A 40 7.76 -0.76 19.57
CA PRO A 40 8.56 -0.14 18.53
C PRO A 40 8.03 -0.47 17.12
N PRO A 41 7.82 0.51 16.23
CA PRO A 41 7.21 0.26 14.91
C PRO A 41 8.04 -0.67 14.01
N GLY A 42 9.35 -0.75 14.25
CA GLY A 42 10.23 -1.71 13.57
C GLY A 42 9.93 -3.17 13.91
N LEU A 43 9.35 -3.44 15.08
CA LEU A 43 9.05 -4.78 15.51
C LEU A 43 7.84 -5.37 14.77
N HIS A 44 6.84 -4.54 14.41
CA HIS A 44 5.72 -4.99 13.57
C HIS A 44 6.19 -5.36 12.15
N LEU A 45 7.18 -4.64 11.60
CA LEU A 45 7.79 -4.99 10.32
C LEU A 45 8.51 -6.34 10.41
N LEU A 46 9.32 -6.52 11.46
CA LEU A 46 10.02 -7.78 11.68
C LEU A 46 9.06 -8.96 11.90
N ALA A 47 8.01 -8.75 12.69
CA ALA A 47 6.97 -9.76 12.92
C ALA A 47 6.31 -10.20 11.62
N LEU A 48 6.01 -9.23 10.74
CA LEU A 48 5.45 -9.51 9.41
C LEU A 48 6.44 -10.27 8.52
N ASP A 49 7.69 -9.83 8.45
CA ASP A 49 8.73 -10.50 7.64
C ASP A 49 8.96 -11.94 8.11
N VAL A 50 9.03 -12.15 9.43
CA VAL A 50 9.17 -13.48 10.04
C VAL A 50 7.95 -14.35 9.74
N ALA A 51 6.73 -13.81 9.89
CA ALA A 51 5.50 -14.54 9.58
C ALA A 51 5.40 -14.93 8.09
N LEU A 52 5.92 -14.10 7.17
CA LEU A 52 5.99 -14.46 5.74
C LEU A 52 7.01 -15.55 5.44
N LEU A 53 8.00 -15.77 6.31
CA LEU A 53 8.99 -16.84 6.18
C LEU A 53 8.49 -18.17 6.77
N THR A 54 7.64 -18.13 7.79
CA THR A 54 7.16 -19.34 8.50
C THR A 54 5.77 -19.79 8.08
N ALA A 55 4.88 -18.85 7.75
CA ALA A 55 3.48 -19.09 7.46
C ALA A 55 3.14 -18.88 5.98
N HIS A 56 1.97 -19.37 5.57
CA HIS A 56 1.47 -19.07 4.24
C HIS A 56 0.94 -17.63 4.17
N PRO A 57 1.08 -16.94 3.02
CA PRO A 57 0.68 -15.53 2.88
C PRO A 57 -0.77 -15.24 3.27
N HIS A 58 -1.69 -16.19 3.07
CA HIS A 58 -3.09 -16.03 3.44
C HIS A 58 -3.32 -15.98 4.95
N GLN A 59 -2.54 -16.71 5.75
CA GLN A 59 -2.62 -16.69 7.21
C GLN A 59 -2.16 -15.33 7.74
N VAL A 60 -1.08 -14.80 7.18
CA VAL A 60 -0.54 -13.47 7.50
C VAL A 60 -1.57 -12.36 7.26
N VAL A 61 -2.30 -12.45 6.14
CA VAL A 61 -3.38 -11.48 5.83
C VAL A 61 -4.49 -11.54 6.86
N THR A 62 -4.93 -12.73 7.28
CA THR A 62 -5.95 -12.90 8.31
C THR A 62 -5.50 -12.30 9.64
N THR A 63 -4.27 -12.59 10.07
CA THR A 63 -3.72 -12.03 11.32
C THR A 63 -3.66 -10.50 11.27
N LEU A 64 -3.22 -9.92 10.14
CA LEU A 64 -3.21 -8.45 9.97
C LEU A 64 -4.62 -7.84 9.99
N HIS A 65 -5.63 -8.55 9.48
CA HIS A 65 -7.02 -8.13 9.56
C HIS A 65 -7.61 -8.21 10.97
N GLU A 66 -7.20 -9.19 11.77
CA GLU A 66 -7.62 -9.32 13.17
C GLU A 66 -6.97 -8.24 14.05
N GLN A 67 -5.72 -7.86 13.76
CA GLN A 67 -4.96 -6.83 14.49
C GLN A 67 -5.29 -5.38 14.07
N LYS A 68 -6.47 -5.13 13.46
CA LYS A 68 -6.89 -3.81 12.96
C LYS A 68 -6.67 -2.70 13.99
N GLY A 69 -5.89 -1.68 13.61
CA GLY A 69 -5.61 -0.51 14.44
C GLY A 69 -4.38 -0.64 15.35
N GLY A 70 -3.98 -1.86 15.73
CA GLY A 70 -2.86 -2.07 16.65
C GLY A 70 -1.49 -1.88 16.01
N TRP A 71 -1.34 -2.26 14.73
CA TRP A 71 -0.05 -2.25 14.03
C TRP A 71 0.06 -1.11 13.00
N ASP A 72 -0.93 -0.21 12.97
CA ASP A 72 -1.03 0.82 11.94
C ASP A 72 0.17 1.77 12.02
N SER A 73 1.00 1.75 10.98
CA SER A 73 2.08 2.70 10.83
C SER A 73 2.35 2.98 9.35
N ALA A 74 2.80 4.20 9.05
CA ALA A 74 3.15 4.57 7.67
C ALA A 74 4.22 3.64 7.08
N ARG A 75 5.19 3.19 7.91
CA ARG A 75 6.24 2.26 7.51
C ARG A 75 5.69 0.88 7.16
N LEU A 76 4.76 0.35 7.95
CA LEU A 76 4.12 -0.94 7.67
C LEU A 76 3.28 -0.88 6.40
N ALA A 77 2.48 0.17 6.22
CA ALA A 77 1.67 0.38 5.02
C ALA A 77 2.53 0.41 3.74
N SER A 78 3.63 1.18 3.74
CA SER A 78 4.56 1.23 2.60
C SER A 78 5.32 -0.09 2.39
N HIS A 79 5.56 -0.86 3.44
CA HIS A 79 6.19 -2.17 3.33
C HIS A 79 5.22 -3.21 2.74
N LEU A 80 3.95 -3.23 3.17
CA LEU A 80 2.88 -4.05 2.57
C LEU A 80 2.69 -3.74 1.08
N GLU A 81 2.69 -2.46 0.73
CA GLU A 81 2.66 -2.00 -0.66
C GLU A 81 3.82 -2.59 -1.49
N ARG A 82 5.04 -2.53 -0.94
CA ARG A 82 6.24 -3.09 -1.58
C ARG A 82 6.18 -4.61 -1.72
N LEU A 83 5.71 -5.33 -0.70
CA LEU A 83 5.53 -6.78 -0.76
C LEU A 83 4.51 -7.17 -1.83
N ALA A 84 3.44 -6.38 -1.95
CA ALA A 84 2.40 -6.61 -2.92
C ALA A 84 2.83 -6.28 -4.36
N ARG A 85 3.74 -5.32 -4.56
CA ARG A 85 4.42 -5.12 -5.86
C ARG A 85 5.31 -6.29 -6.26
N LYS A 86 5.98 -6.91 -5.28
CA LYS A 86 6.87 -8.06 -5.49
C LYS A 86 6.12 -9.38 -5.68
N GLY A 87 4.79 -9.39 -5.51
CA GLY A 87 3.98 -10.61 -5.56
C GLY A 87 4.11 -11.52 -4.33
N ALA A 88 4.84 -11.10 -3.29
CA ALA A 88 4.99 -11.86 -2.05
C ALA A 88 3.70 -11.89 -1.21
N LEU A 89 2.88 -10.84 -1.34
CA LEU A 89 1.60 -10.71 -0.65
C LEU A 89 0.57 -10.02 -1.55
N ALA A 90 -0.21 -10.78 -2.31
CA ALA A 90 -1.16 -10.23 -3.29
C ALA A 90 -2.17 -9.24 -2.67
N GLU A 91 -2.72 -9.58 -1.51
CA GLU A 91 -3.67 -8.75 -0.74
C GLU A 91 -3.01 -7.58 0.02
N GLY A 92 -1.67 -7.47 -0.01
CA GLY A 92 -0.95 -6.42 0.69
C GLY A 92 -1.34 -5.00 0.23
N TRP A 93 -1.88 -4.87 -0.99
CA TRP A 93 -2.42 -3.61 -1.49
C TRP A 93 -3.68 -3.15 -0.75
N HIS A 94 -4.63 -4.06 -0.50
CA HIS A 94 -5.86 -3.73 0.21
C HIS A 94 -5.55 -3.40 1.67
N LEU A 95 -4.66 -4.17 2.30
CA LEU A 95 -4.17 -3.89 3.65
C LEU A 95 -3.47 -2.53 3.76
N ALA A 96 -2.63 -2.18 2.78
CA ALA A 96 -1.98 -0.87 2.73
C ALA A 96 -3.00 0.26 2.54
N LEU A 97 -4.02 0.11 1.67
CA LEU A 97 -5.08 1.11 1.48
C LEU A 97 -5.83 1.36 2.79
N ASP A 98 -6.22 0.28 3.46
CA ASP A 98 -6.93 0.28 4.73
C ASP A 98 -6.10 0.91 5.85
N MET A 99 -4.79 0.71 5.87
CA MET A 99 -3.90 1.40 6.81
C MET A 99 -3.79 2.90 6.49
N TYR A 100 -3.62 3.28 5.22
CA TYR A 100 -3.55 4.69 4.83
C TYR A 100 -4.86 5.44 5.13
N THR A 101 -6.03 4.81 5.01
CA THR A 101 -7.30 5.44 5.42
C THR A 101 -7.38 5.68 6.92
N ARG A 102 -7.01 4.68 7.74
CA ARG A 102 -7.03 4.81 9.21
C ARG A 102 -6.01 5.82 9.72
N LEU A 103 -4.84 5.92 9.07
CA LEU A 103 -3.80 6.89 9.40
C LEU A 103 -4.08 8.31 8.87
N GLY A 104 -5.16 8.51 8.10
CA GLY A 104 -5.46 9.80 7.47
C GLY A 104 -4.47 10.22 6.37
N MET A 105 -3.68 9.27 5.83
CA MET A 105 -2.69 9.53 4.79
C MET A 105 -3.31 9.50 3.39
N HIS A 106 -4.21 10.46 3.13
CA HIS A 106 -5.00 10.53 1.90
C HIS A 106 -4.16 10.73 0.63
N ASP A 107 -3.05 11.46 0.71
CA ASP A 107 -2.11 11.62 -0.40
C ASP A 107 -1.54 10.28 -0.88
N ARG A 108 -1.06 9.46 0.07
CA ARG A 108 -0.51 8.14 -0.22
C ARG A 108 -1.59 7.19 -0.72
N HIS A 109 -2.78 7.25 -0.12
CA HIS A 109 -3.94 6.49 -0.59
C HIS A 109 -4.25 6.80 -2.06
N CYS A 110 -4.35 8.07 -2.41
CA CYS A 110 -4.68 8.51 -3.77
C CYS A 110 -3.59 8.15 -4.78
N GLN A 111 -2.31 8.36 -4.45
CA GLN A 111 -1.18 7.91 -5.28
C GLN A 111 -1.23 6.39 -5.54
N MET A 112 -1.58 5.62 -4.52
CA MET A 112 -1.66 4.17 -4.66
C MET A 112 -2.81 3.74 -5.57
N LEU A 113 -3.99 4.38 -5.47
CA LEU A 113 -5.11 4.15 -6.40
C LEU A 113 -4.73 4.48 -7.85
N LEU A 114 -4.01 5.57 -8.09
CA LEU A 114 -3.50 5.92 -9.42
C LEU A 114 -2.53 4.88 -9.97
N SER A 115 -1.62 4.36 -9.14
CA SER A 115 -0.67 3.32 -9.56
C SER A 115 -1.35 2.02 -10.00
N LYS A 116 -2.60 1.80 -9.56
CA LYS A 116 -3.43 0.65 -9.91
C LYS A 116 -4.40 0.91 -11.07
N GLY A 117 -4.35 2.09 -11.69
CA GLY A 117 -5.28 2.47 -12.75
C GLY A 117 -6.70 2.77 -12.28
N LYS A 118 -6.95 2.89 -10.96
CA LYS A 118 -8.27 3.23 -10.40
C LYS A 118 -8.48 4.74 -10.39
N VAL A 119 -8.43 5.36 -11.57
CA VAL A 119 -8.38 6.82 -11.75
C VAL A 119 -9.59 7.53 -11.15
N VAL A 120 -10.81 6.99 -11.35
CA VAL A 120 -12.05 7.60 -10.83
C VAL A 120 -12.06 7.60 -9.29
N GLN A 121 -11.67 6.50 -8.66
CA GLN A 121 -11.60 6.41 -7.20
C GLN A 121 -10.52 7.34 -6.64
N ALA A 122 -9.38 7.45 -7.32
CA ALA A 122 -8.33 8.39 -6.95
C ALA A 122 -8.82 9.85 -7.03
N LEU A 123 -9.54 10.21 -8.09
CA LEU A 123 -10.08 11.55 -8.29
C LEU A 123 -11.11 11.90 -7.21
N GLN A 124 -12.02 10.97 -6.89
CA GLN A 124 -12.98 11.13 -5.80
C GLN A 124 -12.28 11.34 -4.44
N CYS A 125 -11.20 10.57 -4.18
CA CYS A 125 -10.40 10.73 -2.97
C CYS A 125 -9.74 12.12 -2.92
N ALA A 126 -9.13 12.56 -4.03
CA ALA A 126 -8.49 13.86 -4.12
C ALA A 126 -9.48 15.02 -3.90
N GLN A 127 -10.66 14.95 -4.51
CA GLN A 127 -11.72 15.96 -4.32
C GLN A 127 -12.27 15.97 -2.90
N ARG A 128 -12.59 14.80 -2.34
CA ARG A 128 -13.18 14.66 -1.00
C ARG A 128 -12.26 15.24 0.08
N HIS A 129 -10.94 15.05 -0.07
CA HIS A 129 -9.94 15.48 0.89
C HIS A 129 -9.19 16.75 0.47
N GLN A 130 -9.60 17.40 -0.62
CA GLN A 130 -9.00 18.62 -1.17
C GLN A 130 -7.47 18.53 -1.31
N LEU A 131 -6.99 17.41 -1.85
CA LEU A 131 -5.56 17.15 -1.98
C LEU A 131 -4.96 18.05 -3.07
N THR A 132 -3.99 18.88 -2.67
CA THR A 132 -3.21 19.76 -3.58
C THR A 132 -1.86 19.17 -3.96
N SER A 133 -1.47 18.07 -3.33
CA SER A 133 -0.15 17.45 -3.47
C SER A 133 0.04 16.67 -4.79
N ILE A 134 -1.05 16.33 -5.49
CA ILE A 134 -1.01 15.45 -6.67
C ILE A 134 -1.21 16.28 -7.92
N ASP A 135 -0.25 16.18 -8.83
CA ASP A 135 -0.25 16.87 -10.11
C ASP A 135 -1.44 16.42 -10.99
N PRO A 136 -2.29 17.34 -11.47
CA PRO A 136 -3.35 17.06 -12.44
C PRO A 136 -2.86 16.34 -13.72
N GLU A 137 -1.62 16.59 -14.17
CA GLU A 137 -1.05 15.87 -15.32
C GLU A 137 -0.90 14.37 -15.07
N ALA A 138 -0.66 13.95 -13.82
CA ALA A 138 -0.58 12.55 -13.43
C ALA A 138 -1.96 11.85 -13.53
N PHE A 139 -3.05 12.55 -13.23
CA PHE A 139 -4.41 12.03 -13.43
C PHE A 139 -4.74 11.89 -14.92
N LEU A 140 -4.41 12.90 -15.73
CA LEU A 140 -4.72 12.90 -17.17
C LEU A 140 -3.94 11.84 -17.93
N SER A 141 -2.65 11.66 -17.60
CA SER A 141 -1.84 10.60 -18.19
C SER A 141 -2.40 9.21 -17.86
N LYS A 142 -2.77 8.96 -16.60
CA LYS A 142 -3.41 7.69 -16.21
C LYS A 142 -4.80 7.49 -16.80
N ALA A 143 -5.58 8.54 -16.97
CA ALA A 143 -6.87 8.48 -17.66
C ALA A 143 -6.70 8.15 -19.16
N ALA A 144 -5.67 8.71 -19.81
CA ALA A 144 -5.37 8.40 -21.20
C ALA A 144 -4.90 6.94 -21.38
N GLU A 145 -4.13 6.40 -20.44
CA GLU A 145 -3.74 4.98 -20.43
C GLU A 145 -4.95 4.03 -20.27
N THR A 146 -6.08 4.51 -19.75
CA THR A 146 -7.27 3.67 -19.57
C THR A 146 -7.98 3.36 -20.89
N GLY A 147 -7.72 4.15 -21.95
CA GLY A 147 -8.35 4.00 -23.27
C GLY A 147 -9.85 4.35 -23.30
N ASP A 148 -10.41 4.84 -22.19
CA ASP A 148 -11.80 5.23 -22.07
C ASP A 148 -11.95 6.75 -22.16
N LEU A 149 -12.52 7.21 -23.28
CA LEU A 149 -12.75 8.61 -23.56
C LEU A 149 -13.69 9.28 -22.54
N LEU A 150 -14.64 8.53 -21.95
CA LEU A 150 -15.54 9.06 -20.94
C LEU A 150 -14.80 9.34 -19.63
N ILE A 151 -13.92 8.43 -19.21
CA ILE A 151 -13.07 8.63 -18.03
C ILE A 151 -12.12 9.80 -18.28
N PHE A 152 -11.48 9.86 -19.45
CA PHE A 152 -10.57 10.95 -19.81
C PHE A 152 -11.27 12.32 -19.78
N THR A 153 -12.43 12.45 -20.42
CA THR A 153 -13.18 13.72 -20.46
C THR A 153 -13.69 14.14 -19.09
N ALA A 154 -14.12 13.19 -18.24
CA ALA A 154 -14.54 13.46 -16.87
C ALA A 154 -13.38 13.98 -16.01
N VAL A 155 -12.22 13.31 -16.07
CA VAL A 155 -11.00 13.73 -15.37
C VAL A 155 -10.54 15.10 -15.88
N TYR A 156 -10.52 15.29 -17.20
CA TYR A 156 -10.17 16.57 -17.82
C TYR A 156 -11.03 17.72 -17.34
N ARG A 157 -12.36 17.54 -17.31
CA ARG A 157 -13.27 18.58 -16.82
C ARG A 157 -12.98 18.97 -15.37
N VAL A 158 -12.65 17.99 -14.52
CA VAL A 158 -12.32 18.24 -13.11
C VAL A 158 -10.96 18.92 -12.96
N CYS A 159 -9.94 18.46 -13.67
CA CYS A 159 -8.61 19.07 -13.64
C CYS A 159 -8.63 20.51 -14.20
N TYR A 160 -9.45 20.77 -15.22
CA TYR A 160 -9.64 22.10 -15.82
C TYR A 160 -10.34 23.09 -14.89
N GLN A 161 -11.12 22.62 -13.91
CA GLN A 161 -11.69 23.47 -12.86
C GLN A 161 -10.66 23.85 -11.78
N LEU A 162 -9.55 23.10 -11.69
CA LEU A 162 -8.52 23.25 -10.64
C LEU A 162 -7.26 23.98 -11.13
N VAL A 163 -7.02 24.03 -12.45
CA VAL A 163 -5.84 24.67 -13.07
C VAL A 163 -6.30 25.66 -14.13
N GLU A 164 -5.81 26.91 -14.06
CA GLU A 164 -6.03 27.90 -15.12
C GLU A 164 -5.54 27.38 -16.49
N PRO A 165 -6.24 27.70 -17.60
CA PRO A 165 -6.16 26.91 -18.83
C PRO A 165 -4.85 27.10 -19.60
N ARG A 166 -4.24 25.98 -20.04
CA ARG A 166 -3.31 25.93 -21.19
C ARG A 166 -3.85 24.98 -22.25
N ILE A 167 -4.56 25.56 -23.21
CA ILE A 167 -5.27 24.87 -24.33
C ILE A 167 -4.35 23.96 -25.16
N GLU A 168 -3.03 24.21 -25.17
CA GLU A 168 -2.05 23.45 -25.96
C GLU A 168 -1.78 22.03 -25.43
N GLN A 169 -1.95 21.78 -24.13
CA GLN A 169 -1.72 20.46 -23.53
C GLN A 169 -2.85 19.46 -23.86
N TYR A 170 -4.07 19.95 -24.10
CA TYR A 170 -5.20 19.08 -24.43
C TYR A 170 -5.03 18.37 -25.78
N ASN A 171 -4.68 19.11 -26.83
CA ASN A 171 -4.53 18.54 -28.17
C ASN A 171 -3.34 17.56 -28.27
N THR A 172 -2.29 17.78 -27.48
CA THR A 172 -1.13 16.88 -27.43
C THR A 172 -1.44 15.59 -26.67
N LEU A 173 -2.21 15.66 -25.58
CA LEU A 173 -2.67 14.48 -24.83
C LEU A 173 -3.73 13.68 -25.60
N LEU A 174 -4.68 14.35 -26.26
CA LEU A 174 -5.70 13.71 -27.09
C LEU A 174 -5.05 12.93 -28.26
N ARG A 175 -4.07 13.52 -28.94
CA ARG A 175 -3.30 12.84 -30.00
C ARG A 175 -2.53 11.62 -29.49
N ARG A 176 -2.05 11.63 -28.24
CA ARG A 176 -1.40 10.46 -27.62
C ARG A 176 -2.39 9.34 -27.31
N HIS A 177 -3.58 9.67 -26.82
CA HIS A 177 -4.67 8.70 -26.60
C HIS A 177 -5.05 8.00 -27.92
N ASP A 178 -5.27 8.79 -28.98
CA ASP A 178 -5.64 8.24 -30.31
C ASP A 178 -4.50 7.40 -30.92
N ALA A 179 -3.24 7.76 -30.68
CA ALA A 179 -2.09 6.97 -31.12
C ALA A 179 -1.99 5.61 -30.40
N LEU A 180 -2.26 5.56 -29.09
CA LEU A 180 -2.24 4.32 -28.30
C LEU A 180 -3.39 3.39 -28.66
N LEU A 181 -4.59 3.93 -28.92
CA LEU A 181 -5.73 3.18 -29.44
C LEU A 181 -5.40 2.52 -30.80
N ASN A 182 -4.81 3.26 -31.73
CA ASN A 182 -4.43 2.72 -33.04
C ASN A 182 -3.34 1.64 -32.97
N GLN A 183 -2.39 1.74 -32.01
CA GLN A 183 -1.39 0.69 -31.78
C GLN A 183 -2.00 -0.58 -31.16
N SER A 184 -2.97 -0.44 -30.27
CA SER A 184 -3.67 -1.59 -29.68
C SER A 184 -4.51 -2.36 -30.69
N ILE A 185 -5.07 -1.68 -31.70
CA ILE A 185 -5.84 -2.30 -32.78
C ILE A 185 -4.92 -3.06 -33.75
N GLN A 186 -3.71 -2.57 -34.02
CA GLN A 186 -2.73 -3.24 -34.88
C GLN A 186 -2.02 -4.44 -34.23
N ALA A 187 -1.97 -4.51 -32.89
CA ALA A 187 -1.36 -5.63 -32.16
C ALA A 187 -2.28 -6.86 -32.00
N VAL A 188 -3.57 -6.72 -32.35
CA VAL A 188 -4.61 -7.76 -32.22
C VAL A 188 -5.03 -8.34 -33.58
N ALA A 189 -4.58 -7.75 -34.70
CA ALA A 189 -4.78 -8.24 -36.06
C ALA A 189 -3.56 -9.04 -36.55
#